data_AF-A0A9X4MZJ4-F1
#
_entry.id   AF-A0A9X4MZJ4-F1
#
_cell.length_a   1.000
_cell.length_b   1.000
_cell.length_c   1.000
_cell.angle_alpha   90.00
_cell.angle_beta   90.00
_cell.angle_gamma   90.00
#
_symmetry.space_group_name_H-M   'P 1'
#
loop_
_entity.id
_entity.type
_entity.pdbx_description
1 polymer ?
#
loop_
_entity_poly.entity_id
_entity_poly.type
_entity_poly.pdbx_seq_one_letter_code
_entity_poly.pdbx_strand_id
1 'polypeptide(L)'
;MQTKMTEHTKNIINKIIECGRSGLYSDLESLFPNWRDYKSFIDQIHSEIRLEGNEQFLHYYETFNRLSEKYDFDSLLNLIKGLTIIENDHKQGSVSPVIALYKKLIEKAGLFYLTTGDKQGIYLLIRSLEQNPNTEIENLTHWILKNSENPYLPFGTSTLISKTIPDIKIEVENWFQRQKETAAREKQEREDKEKREELRKEQAAENIKIHNAKKQSEREFRQSLSNLNNNELLTLISNDKKRPIYYYSNELIRMNKLKPNEKELLNKIIVELGLNETKQSKRLKKQLLKIIEK
;
A
#
# COMPACT_ATOMS: atom_id res chain seq x y z
N MET A 1 21.01 48.16 -6.55
CA MET A 1 20.11 48.80 -5.57
C MET A 1 19.34 47.69 -4.88
N GLN A 2 19.47 47.50 -3.56
CA GLN A 2 18.62 46.57 -2.82
C GLN A 2 17.24 47.20 -2.70
N THR A 3 16.26 46.66 -3.41
CA THR A 3 14.88 47.15 -3.36
C THR A 3 14.27 46.70 -2.04
N LYS A 4 14.22 47.57 -1.03
CA LYS A 4 13.54 47.27 0.24
C LYS A 4 12.04 47.06 0.00
N MET A 5 11.45 46.18 0.78
CA MET A 5 9.99 45.99 0.89
C MET A 5 9.24 47.33 0.91
N THR A 6 8.17 47.42 0.12
CA THR A 6 7.44 48.66 -0.09
C THR A 6 6.75 49.11 1.19
N GLU A 7 6.56 50.42 1.33
CA GLU A 7 5.90 50.99 2.51
C GLU A 7 4.44 50.50 2.62
N HIS A 8 3.78 50.31 1.47
CA HIS A 8 2.44 49.74 1.43
C HIS A 8 2.38 48.33 2.02
N THR A 9 3.28 47.42 1.60
CA THR A 9 3.33 46.06 2.13
C THR A 9 3.63 46.04 3.62
N LYS A 10 4.56 46.87 4.10
CA LYS A 10 4.86 47.00 5.54
C LYS A 10 3.65 47.48 6.33
N ASN A 11 2.92 48.48 5.82
CA ASN A 11 1.73 49.00 6.49
C ASN A 11 0.64 47.94 6.62
N ILE A 12 0.43 47.12 5.59
CA ILE A 12 -0.51 45.99 5.67
C ILE A 12 -0.04 44.97 6.72
N ILE A 13 1.24 44.56 6.70
CA ILE A 13 1.75 43.61 7.71
C ILE A 13 1.61 44.16 9.13
N ASN A 14 1.95 45.43 9.35
CA ASN A 14 1.82 46.10 10.65
C ASN A 14 0.37 46.14 11.11
N LYS A 15 -0.59 46.35 10.19
CA LYS A 15 -2.01 46.30 10.52
C LYS A 15 -2.46 44.89 10.90
N ILE A 16 -1.96 43.86 10.21
CA ILE A 16 -2.21 42.45 10.59
C ILE A 16 -1.66 42.15 11.99
N ILE A 17 -0.45 42.63 12.30
CA ILE A 17 0.17 42.50 13.63
C ILE A 17 -0.67 43.21 14.70
N GLU A 18 -1.15 44.43 14.44
CA GLU A 18 -2.00 45.19 15.35
C GLU A 18 -3.32 44.44 15.65
N CYS A 19 -3.97 43.90 14.63
CA CYS A 19 -5.16 43.06 14.79
C CYS A 19 -4.85 41.80 15.62
N GLY A 20 -3.74 41.11 15.34
CA GLY A 20 -3.30 39.94 16.10
C GLY A 20 -3.02 40.23 17.58
N ARG A 21 -2.48 41.43 17.88
CA ARG A 21 -2.20 41.89 19.24
C ARG A 21 -3.48 42.27 19.99
N SER A 22 -4.37 43.01 19.34
CA SER A 22 -5.61 43.51 19.95
C SER A 22 -6.72 42.45 20.06
N GLY A 23 -6.67 41.42 19.20
CA GLY A 23 -7.77 40.47 19.03
C GLY A 23 -8.98 41.04 18.30
N LEU A 24 -8.87 42.24 17.72
CA LEU A 24 -9.92 42.90 16.94
C LEU A 24 -9.69 42.63 15.45
N TYR A 25 -10.44 41.67 14.89
CA TYR A 25 -10.22 41.16 13.54
C TYR A 25 -11.15 41.73 12.46
N SER A 26 -12.11 42.60 12.83
CA SER A 26 -13.02 43.25 11.87
C SER A 26 -12.28 44.00 10.77
N ASP A 27 -11.14 44.58 11.10
CA ASP A 27 -10.32 45.34 10.15
C ASP A 27 -9.66 44.43 9.10
N LEU A 28 -9.45 43.13 9.41
CA LEU A 28 -8.83 42.19 8.47
C LEU A 28 -9.75 41.87 7.30
N GLU A 29 -11.07 41.77 7.54
CA GLU A 29 -12.06 41.60 6.48
C GLU A 29 -12.06 42.78 5.50
N SER A 30 -11.84 44.00 6.01
CA SER A 30 -11.73 45.20 5.17
C SER A 30 -10.44 45.24 4.35
N LEU A 31 -9.35 44.67 4.87
CA LEU A 31 -8.06 44.59 4.17
C LEU A 31 -8.09 43.57 3.03
N PHE A 32 -8.80 42.45 3.23
CA PHE A 32 -8.88 41.35 2.28
C PHE A 32 -10.33 40.90 2.09
N PRO A 33 -11.14 41.67 1.34
CA PRO A 33 -12.56 41.35 1.18
C PRO A 33 -12.80 40.06 0.39
N ASN A 34 -11.78 39.54 -0.33
CA ASN A 34 -11.82 38.23 -0.95
C ASN A 34 -10.42 37.62 -1.07
N TRP A 35 -10.40 36.32 -1.39
CA TRP A 35 -9.17 35.53 -1.57
C TRP A 35 -8.18 36.13 -2.59
N ARG A 36 -8.65 36.79 -3.65
CA ARG A 36 -7.74 37.33 -4.68
C ARG A 36 -6.90 38.47 -4.13
N ASP A 37 -7.47 39.30 -3.26
CA ASP A 37 -6.76 40.41 -2.63
C ASP A 37 -5.69 39.89 -1.67
N TYR A 38 -6.05 38.90 -0.84
CA TYR A 38 -5.09 38.24 0.04
C TYR A 38 -3.97 37.55 -0.76
N LYS A 39 -4.32 36.79 -1.80
CA LYS A 39 -3.35 36.13 -2.67
C LYS A 39 -2.42 37.14 -3.35
N SER A 40 -2.97 38.25 -3.85
CA SER A 40 -2.18 39.32 -4.46
C SER A 40 -1.18 39.93 -3.48
N PHE A 41 -1.59 40.17 -2.24
CA PHE A 41 -0.72 40.66 -1.19
C PHE A 41 0.42 39.67 -0.88
N ILE A 42 0.09 38.40 -0.79
CA ILE A 42 1.06 37.32 -0.63
C ILE A 42 2.05 37.23 -1.80
N ASP A 43 1.57 37.31 -3.05
CA ASP A 43 2.40 37.29 -4.25
C ASP A 43 3.31 38.53 -4.33
N GLN A 44 2.85 39.66 -3.78
CA GLN A 44 3.63 40.87 -3.61
C GLN A 44 4.78 40.67 -2.61
N ILE A 45 4.52 40.10 -1.41
CA ILE A 45 5.57 39.75 -0.44
C ILE A 45 6.61 38.86 -1.10
N HIS A 46 6.17 37.83 -1.82
CA HIS A 46 7.04 36.90 -2.52
C HIS A 46 7.96 37.61 -3.53
N SER A 47 7.37 38.47 -4.35
CA SER A 47 8.10 39.24 -5.34
C SER A 47 9.12 40.19 -4.71
N GLU A 48 8.73 40.90 -3.65
CA GLU A 48 9.60 41.87 -2.96
C GLU A 48 10.79 41.17 -2.28
N ILE A 49 10.56 40.08 -1.54
CA ILE A 49 11.65 39.32 -0.89
C ILE A 49 12.59 38.68 -1.91
N ARG A 50 12.06 38.15 -3.02
CA ARG A 50 12.87 37.59 -4.10
C ARG A 50 13.78 38.66 -4.73
N LEU A 51 13.24 39.86 -4.96
CA LEU A 51 13.99 40.98 -5.52
C LEU A 51 15.07 41.50 -4.54
N GLU A 52 14.79 41.54 -3.24
CA GLU A 52 15.79 41.88 -2.22
C GLU A 52 17.01 40.93 -2.26
N GLY A 53 16.77 39.64 -2.50
CA GLY A 53 17.81 38.62 -2.61
C GLY A 53 18.55 38.56 -3.95
N ASN A 54 18.11 39.32 -4.97
CA ASN A 54 18.55 39.17 -6.37
C ASN A 54 18.42 37.73 -6.91
N GLU A 55 17.38 37.00 -6.50
CA GLU A 55 17.21 35.59 -6.86
C GLU A 55 16.27 35.40 -8.05
N GLN A 56 16.66 34.52 -8.97
CA GLN A 56 15.83 34.17 -10.12
C GLN A 56 14.64 33.28 -9.72
N PHE A 57 14.86 32.40 -8.73
CA PHE A 57 13.85 31.50 -8.19
C PHE A 57 13.96 31.48 -6.67
N LEU A 58 12.84 31.65 -6.00
CA LEU A 58 12.73 31.54 -4.55
C LEU A 58 11.52 30.66 -4.24
N HIS A 59 11.68 29.68 -3.36
CA HIS A 59 10.54 28.87 -2.93
C HIS A 59 9.67 29.69 -1.98
N TYR A 60 8.34 29.48 -2.05
CA TYR A 60 7.38 30.22 -1.23
C TYR A 60 7.65 30.05 0.28
N TYR A 61 7.97 28.83 0.73
CA TYR A 61 8.37 28.59 2.12
C TYR A 61 9.56 29.46 2.58
N GLU A 62 10.57 29.59 1.71
CA GLU A 62 11.79 30.35 2.02
C GLU A 62 11.53 31.86 2.05
N THR A 63 10.54 32.33 1.29
CA THR A 63 10.07 33.72 1.36
C THR A 63 9.61 34.07 2.77
N PHE A 64 8.75 33.26 3.35
CA PHE A 64 8.21 33.53 4.69
C PHE A 64 9.23 33.25 5.80
N ASN A 65 10.20 32.36 5.57
CA ASN A 65 11.38 32.27 6.44
C ASN A 65 12.12 33.60 6.52
N ARG A 66 12.44 34.21 5.37
CA ARG A 66 13.14 35.51 5.33
C ARG A 66 12.29 36.65 5.85
N LEU A 67 10.98 36.61 5.61
CA LEU A 67 10.05 37.56 6.19
C LEU A 67 10.14 37.52 7.73
N SER A 68 10.17 36.32 8.31
CA SER A 68 10.21 36.14 9.77
C SER A 68 11.46 36.75 10.42
N GLU A 69 12.57 36.85 9.70
CA GLU A 69 13.81 37.47 10.21
C GLU A 69 13.70 38.99 10.32
N LYS A 70 12.68 39.61 9.70
CA LYS A 70 12.45 41.05 9.77
C LYS A 70 11.65 41.48 11.00
N TYR A 71 11.08 40.53 11.73
CA TYR A 71 10.20 40.80 12.86
C TYR A 71 10.77 40.19 14.13
N ASP A 72 10.60 40.90 15.25
CA ASP A 72 10.87 40.33 16.57
C ASP A 72 9.86 39.22 16.90
N PHE A 73 10.14 38.51 17.99
CA PHE A 73 9.33 37.38 18.43
C PHE A 73 7.85 37.75 18.60
N ASP A 74 7.59 38.87 19.25
CA ASP A 74 6.25 39.29 19.64
C ASP A 74 5.42 39.77 18.43
N SER A 75 6.07 40.48 17.50
CA SER A 75 5.48 40.87 16.22
C SER A 75 5.18 39.64 15.35
N LEU A 76 6.09 38.66 15.30
CA LEU A 76 5.89 37.42 14.54
C LEU A 76 4.73 36.59 15.11
N LEU A 77 4.64 36.48 16.43
CA LEU A 77 3.52 35.82 17.12
C LEU A 77 2.18 36.43 16.73
N ASN A 78 2.08 37.76 16.76
CA ASN A 78 0.84 38.45 16.44
C ASN A 78 0.53 38.46 14.94
N LEU A 79 1.55 38.47 14.07
CA LEU A 79 1.40 38.25 12.63
C LEU A 79 0.77 36.89 12.34
N ILE A 80 1.25 35.83 13.00
CA ILE A 80 0.70 34.47 12.88
C ILE A 80 -0.78 34.43 13.28
N LYS A 81 -1.17 35.10 14.37
CA LYS A 81 -2.57 35.17 14.79
C LYS A 81 -3.45 35.84 13.73
N GLY A 82 -3.05 37.02 13.24
CA GLY A 82 -3.80 37.74 12.22
C GLY A 82 -3.94 36.94 10.91
N LEU A 83 -2.84 36.34 10.44
CA LEU A 83 -2.88 35.49 9.24
C LEU A 83 -3.75 34.23 9.42
N THR A 84 -3.74 33.63 10.62
CA THR A 84 -4.62 32.49 10.94
C THR A 84 -6.10 32.85 10.74
N ILE A 85 -6.51 34.05 11.16
CA ILE A 85 -7.90 34.51 10.97
C ILE A 85 -8.20 34.71 9.49
N ILE A 86 -7.34 35.43 8.76
CA ILE A 86 -7.53 35.67 7.31
C ILE A 86 -7.64 34.34 6.53
N GLU A 87 -6.82 33.36 6.89
CA GLU A 87 -6.77 32.08 6.18
C GLU A 87 -7.92 31.12 6.53
N ASN A 88 -8.70 31.37 7.59
CA ASN A 88 -9.90 30.57 7.87
C ASN A 88 -10.98 30.73 6.81
N ASP A 89 -11.14 31.96 6.31
CA ASP A 89 -12.12 32.31 5.29
C ASP A 89 -11.67 31.86 3.89
N HIS A 90 -10.42 31.39 3.78
CA HIS A 90 -9.75 31.09 2.53
C HIS A 90 -9.08 29.70 2.56
N LYS A 91 -9.91 28.65 2.54
CA LYS A 91 -9.49 27.23 2.62
C LYS A 91 -8.77 26.70 1.35
N GLN A 92 -8.19 27.57 0.52
CA GLN A 92 -7.59 27.23 -0.77
C GLN A 92 -6.06 27.33 -0.74
N GLY A 93 -5.37 26.20 -0.60
CA GLY A 93 -3.93 26.12 -0.90
C GLY A 93 -3.14 25.20 0.02
N SER A 94 -2.18 24.49 -0.56
CA SER A 94 -1.29 23.56 0.16
C SER A 94 -0.11 24.23 0.87
N VAL A 95 0.05 25.56 0.78
CA VAL A 95 1.22 26.27 1.32
C VAL A 95 0.79 27.57 2.01
N SER A 96 0.39 27.45 3.26
CA SER A 96 0.07 28.60 4.12
C SER A 96 1.34 29.33 4.60
N PRO A 97 1.40 30.67 4.53
CA PRO A 97 2.40 31.50 5.22
C PRO A 97 2.56 31.16 6.70
N VAL A 98 1.45 30.87 7.39
CA VAL A 98 1.45 30.58 8.83
C VAL A 98 2.36 29.41 9.15
N ILE A 99 2.44 28.36 8.30
CA ILE A 99 3.30 27.20 8.55
C ILE A 99 4.78 27.63 8.69
N ALA A 100 5.27 28.42 7.73
CA ALA A 100 6.67 28.84 7.70
C ALA A 100 7.00 29.81 8.84
N LEU A 101 6.11 30.80 9.06
CA LEU A 101 6.25 31.78 10.14
C LEU A 101 6.22 31.11 11.51
N TYR A 102 5.30 30.16 11.71
CA TYR A 102 5.16 29.41 12.95
C TYR A 102 6.39 28.55 13.26
N LYS A 103 6.93 27.83 12.27
CA LYS A 103 8.18 27.10 12.46
C LYS A 103 9.31 28.04 12.88
N LYS A 104 9.45 29.19 12.23
CA LYS A 104 10.49 30.16 12.57
C LYS A 104 10.33 30.76 13.95
N LEU A 105 9.10 31.02 14.39
CA LEU A 105 8.82 31.45 15.76
C LEU A 105 9.27 30.37 16.78
N ILE A 106 8.98 29.10 16.51
CA ILE A 106 9.42 27.98 17.35
C ILE A 106 10.95 27.87 17.38
N GLU A 107 11.62 27.97 16.24
CA GLU A 107 13.09 27.98 16.16
C GLU A 107 13.68 29.14 16.98
N LYS A 108 13.08 30.35 16.90
CA LYS A 108 13.46 31.52 17.70
C LYS A 108 13.25 31.29 19.21
N ALA A 109 12.28 30.47 19.60
CA ALA A 109 12.06 30.05 20.98
C ALA A 109 13.05 28.97 21.48
N GLY A 110 13.97 28.50 20.64
CA GLY A 110 14.88 27.40 20.99
C GLY A 110 14.18 26.03 21.03
N LEU A 111 13.05 25.90 20.33
CA LEU A 111 12.26 24.69 20.28
C LEU A 111 12.39 23.99 18.92
N PHE A 112 11.96 22.73 18.86
CA PHE A 112 11.95 21.94 17.66
C PHE A 112 10.53 21.66 17.17
N TYR A 113 10.30 21.89 15.87
CA TYR A 113 9.05 21.54 15.19
C TYR A 113 9.35 21.15 13.74
N LEU A 114 8.76 20.03 13.33
CA LEU A 114 8.86 19.55 11.96
C LEU A 114 7.60 19.96 11.20
N THR A 115 7.79 20.64 10.07
CA THR A 115 6.71 21.00 9.16
C THR A 115 6.27 19.78 8.36
N THR A 116 5.42 18.96 8.97
CA THR A 116 4.67 17.90 8.29
C THR A 116 3.19 18.23 8.33
N GLY A 117 2.45 17.86 7.28
CA GLY A 117 0.99 17.93 7.27
C GLY A 117 0.32 16.83 8.11
N ASP A 118 1.08 16.16 8.99
CA ASP A 118 0.63 15.02 9.78
C ASP A 118 0.89 15.24 11.29
N LYS A 119 0.44 14.27 12.08
CA LYS A 119 0.53 14.28 13.55
C LYS A 119 1.97 14.34 14.10
N GLN A 120 2.98 14.08 13.29
CA GLN A 120 4.37 13.99 13.76
C GLN A 120 4.93 15.37 14.13
N GLY A 121 4.60 16.40 13.34
CA GLY A 121 5.09 17.76 13.55
C GLY A 121 4.72 18.29 14.93
N ILE A 122 3.42 18.21 15.28
CA ILE A 122 2.94 18.64 16.60
C ILE A 122 3.49 17.77 17.73
N TYR A 123 3.68 16.47 17.53
CA TYR A 123 4.27 15.59 18.55
C TYR A 123 5.71 16.00 18.90
N LEU A 124 6.52 16.33 17.89
CA LEU A 124 7.88 16.79 18.09
C LEU A 124 7.93 18.14 18.83
N LEU A 125 6.99 19.04 18.52
CA LEU A 125 6.81 20.26 19.29
C LEU A 125 6.46 19.97 20.76
N ILE A 126 5.52 19.06 21.02
CA ILE A 126 5.13 18.68 22.39
C ILE A 126 6.34 18.14 23.16
N ARG A 127 7.13 17.26 22.55
CA ARG A 127 8.38 16.76 23.16
C ARG A 127 9.38 17.88 23.43
N SER A 128 9.51 18.83 22.52
CA SER A 128 10.39 19.98 22.71
C SER A 128 9.91 20.88 23.86
N LEU A 129 8.60 21.08 24.01
CA LEU A 129 8.00 21.86 25.11
C LEU A 129 8.14 21.17 26.46
N GLU A 130 8.10 19.83 26.51
CA GLU A 130 8.38 19.06 27.73
C GLU A 130 9.81 19.24 28.22
N GLN A 131 10.77 19.37 27.29
CA GLN A 131 12.19 19.56 27.60
C GLN A 131 12.50 21.02 27.94
N ASN A 132 11.93 21.95 27.18
CA ASN A 132 12.13 23.38 27.31
C ASN A 132 10.75 24.07 27.34
N PRO A 133 10.12 24.22 28.53
CA PRO A 133 8.81 24.84 28.63
C PRO A 133 8.81 26.28 28.10
N ASN A 134 7.83 26.60 27.26
CA ASN A 134 7.63 27.94 26.73
C ASN A 134 6.13 28.25 26.65
N THR A 135 5.66 29.09 27.58
CA THR A 135 4.23 29.41 27.74
C THR A 135 3.67 30.22 26.56
N GLU A 136 4.48 31.05 25.91
CA GLU A 136 4.05 31.86 24.76
C GLU A 136 3.75 30.97 23.55
N ILE A 137 4.62 29.99 23.27
CA ILE A 137 4.42 29.01 22.21
C ILE A 137 3.26 28.08 22.52
N GLU A 138 3.12 27.61 23.77
CA GLU A 138 1.98 26.80 24.19
C GLU A 138 0.65 27.55 24.01
N ASN A 139 0.59 28.81 24.49
CA ASN A 139 -0.59 29.66 24.37
C ASN A 139 -0.93 29.93 22.89
N LEU A 140 0.06 30.22 22.05
CA LEU A 140 -0.15 30.40 20.61
C LEU A 140 -0.65 29.11 19.97
N THR A 141 -0.10 27.95 20.34
CA THR A 141 -0.52 26.63 19.83
C THR A 141 -1.98 26.38 20.12
N HIS A 142 -2.41 26.52 21.39
CA HIS A 142 -3.82 26.37 21.77
C HIS A 142 -4.71 27.40 21.09
N TRP A 143 -4.23 28.64 20.98
CA TRP A 143 -4.96 29.70 20.30
C TRP A 143 -5.21 29.33 18.83
N ILE A 144 -4.20 28.87 18.09
CA ILE A 144 -4.35 28.43 16.69
C ILE A 144 -5.30 27.24 16.60
N LEU A 145 -5.15 26.23 17.45
CA LEU A 145 -6.02 25.05 17.44
C LEU A 145 -7.50 25.41 17.67
N LYS A 146 -7.76 26.37 18.56
CA LYS A 146 -9.11 26.85 18.90
C LYS A 146 -9.71 27.74 17.83
N ASN A 147 -8.90 28.61 17.22
CA ASN A 147 -9.39 29.64 16.30
C ASN A 147 -9.24 29.25 14.82
N SER A 148 -8.59 28.13 14.49
CA SER A 148 -8.42 27.68 13.11
C SER A 148 -9.45 26.60 12.72
N GLU A 149 -10.14 26.85 11.61
CA GLU A 149 -10.92 25.86 10.88
C GLU A 149 -10.21 25.36 9.62
N ASN A 150 -9.09 25.99 9.26
CA ASN A 150 -8.36 25.64 8.05
C ASN A 150 -7.51 24.38 8.29
N PRO A 151 -7.77 23.28 7.55
CA PRO A 151 -7.09 22.01 7.74
C PRO A 151 -5.59 22.06 7.41
N TYR A 152 -5.11 23.12 6.77
CA TYR A 152 -3.72 23.30 6.34
C TYR A 152 -2.89 24.17 7.29
N LEU A 153 -3.52 24.82 8.29
CA LEU A 153 -2.82 25.62 9.31
C LEU A 153 -2.19 24.73 10.38
N PRO A 154 -1.05 25.16 10.95
CA PRO A 154 0.27 24.55 10.80
C PRO A 154 0.35 23.08 11.22
N PHE A 155 -0.59 22.59 12.02
CA PHE A 155 -0.63 21.22 12.52
C PHE A 155 -1.39 20.25 11.62
N GLY A 156 -1.87 20.69 10.46
CA GLY A 156 -2.71 19.84 9.62
C GLY A 156 -4.00 19.48 10.37
N THR A 157 -4.78 20.49 10.81
CA THR A 157 -5.88 20.30 11.77
C THR A 157 -6.96 19.31 11.32
N SER A 158 -7.03 18.95 10.03
CA SER A 158 -7.87 17.84 9.54
C SER A 158 -7.48 16.48 10.12
N THR A 159 -6.22 16.31 10.53
CA THR A 159 -5.72 15.06 11.08
C THR A 159 -5.88 14.98 12.60
N LEU A 160 -6.11 16.11 13.27
CA LEU A 160 -6.22 16.21 14.73
C LEU A 160 -7.66 16.41 15.17
N ILE A 161 -8.12 15.60 16.11
CA ILE A 161 -9.44 15.76 16.73
C ILE A 161 -9.32 16.69 17.94
N SER A 162 -8.27 16.49 18.72
CA SER A 162 -8.00 17.22 19.96
C SER A 162 -7.58 18.68 19.71
N LYS A 163 -7.95 19.56 20.64
CA LYS A 163 -7.68 21.01 20.56
C LYS A 163 -6.73 21.54 21.63
N THR A 164 -6.25 20.67 22.51
CA THR A 164 -5.26 21.00 23.55
C THR A 164 -4.01 20.16 23.36
N ILE A 165 -2.84 20.69 23.76
CA ILE A 165 -1.57 19.95 23.69
C ILE A 165 -1.64 18.61 24.46
N PRO A 166 -2.15 18.55 25.71
CA PRO A 166 -2.25 17.29 26.44
C PRO A 166 -3.11 16.23 25.73
N ASP A 167 -4.26 16.63 25.19
CA ASP A 167 -5.16 15.70 24.48
C ASP A 167 -4.56 15.25 23.14
N ILE A 168 -3.88 16.17 22.44
CA ILE A 168 -3.17 15.85 21.20
C ILE A 168 -2.04 14.87 21.48
N LYS A 169 -1.28 15.03 22.58
CA LYS A 169 -0.23 14.08 22.95
C LYS A 169 -0.77 12.66 23.06
N ILE A 170 -1.87 12.47 23.80
CA ILE A 170 -2.54 11.18 23.96
C ILE A 170 -3.00 10.64 22.58
N GLU A 171 -3.61 11.49 21.77
CA GLU A 171 -4.08 11.13 20.42
C GLU A 171 -2.93 10.63 19.53
N VAL A 172 -1.80 11.33 19.52
CA VAL A 172 -0.66 10.99 18.67
C VAL A 172 0.12 9.77 19.19
N GLU A 173 0.29 9.64 20.51
CA GLU A 173 0.92 8.44 21.10
C GLU A 173 0.10 7.18 20.80
N ASN A 174 -1.23 7.26 20.92
CA ASN A 174 -2.13 6.17 20.52
C ASN A 174 -2.03 5.86 19.02
N TRP A 175 -1.91 6.88 18.18
CA TRP A 175 -1.73 6.68 16.74
C TRP A 175 -0.41 5.97 16.43
N PHE A 176 0.71 6.37 17.04
CA PHE A 176 2.00 5.68 16.88
C PHE A 176 1.94 4.22 17.35
N GLN A 177 1.26 3.96 18.46
CA GLN A 177 1.09 2.60 18.96
C GLN A 177 0.33 1.70 17.96
N ARG A 178 -0.76 2.21 17.39
CA ARG A 178 -1.52 1.50 16.34
C ARG A 178 -0.70 1.26 15.07
N GLN A 179 0.16 2.21 14.69
CA GLN A 179 1.07 2.05 13.55
C GLN A 179 2.07 0.90 13.80
N LYS A 180 2.66 0.83 14.99
CA LYS A 180 3.56 -0.27 15.37
C LYS A 180 2.85 -1.63 15.34
N GLU A 181 1.64 -1.71 15.90
CA GLU A 181 0.83 -2.94 15.89
C GLU A 181 0.44 -3.38 14.49
N THR A 182 0.13 -2.43 13.60
CA THR A 182 -0.19 -2.71 12.20
C THR A 182 1.03 -3.21 11.45
N ALA A 183 2.17 -2.54 11.58
CA ALA A 183 3.42 -2.99 10.97
C ALA A 183 3.86 -4.38 11.47
N ALA A 184 3.65 -4.69 12.76
CA ALA A 184 3.92 -6.01 13.31
C ALA A 184 3.00 -7.10 12.71
N ARG A 185 1.71 -6.81 12.56
CA ARG A 185 0.74 -7.71 11.91
C ARG A 185 1.08 -7.95 10.45
N GLU A 186 1.37 -6.90 9.68
CA GLU A 186 1.75 -7.03 8.27
C GLU A 186 3.02 -7.84 8.08
N LYS A 187 4.00 -7.69 8.99
CA LYS A 187 5.22 -8.50 8.99
C LYS A 187 4.89 -9.98 9.23
N GLN A 188 4.08 -10.27 10.24
CA GLN A 188 3.66 -11.65 10.56
C GLN A 188 2.89 -12.28 9.39
N GLU A 189 1.94 -11.56 8.79
CA GLU A 189 1.17 -12.03 7.64
C GLU A 189 2.05 -12.35 6.43
N ARG A 190 3.12 -11.56 6.22
CA ARG A 190 4.09 -11.80 5.16
C ARG A 190 4.88 -13.08 5.42
N GLU A 191 5.40 -13.26 6.63
CA GLU A 191 6.13 -14.47 7.02
C GLU A 191 5.25 -15.73 6.91
N ASP A 192 3.98 -15.64 7.33
CA ASP A 192 3.03 -16.75 7.22
C ASP A 192 2.61 -17.03 5.77
N LYS A 193 2.60 -16.02 4.90
CA LYS A 193 2.37 -16.20 3.47
C LYS A 193 3.55 -16.92 2.82
N GLU A 194 4.77 -16.52 3.13
CA GLU A 194 6.00 -17.14 2.62
C GLU A 194 6.07 -18.62 3.03
N LYS A 195 5.86 -18.95 4.32
CA LYS A 195 5.81 -20.34 4.80
C LYS A 195 4.75 -21.18 4.09
N ARG A 196 3.56 -20.62 3.87
CA ARG A 196 2.48 -21.32 3.13
C ARG A 196 2.86 -21.57 1.68
N GLU A 197 3.59 -20.65 1.05
CA GLU A 197 4.03 -20.80 -0.33
C GLU A 197 5.13 -21.85 -0.45
N GLU A 198 6.07 -21.90 0.49
CA GLU A 198 7.10 -22.95 0.57
C GLU A 198 6.48 -24.34 0.72
N LEU A 199 5.56 -24.51 1.69
CA LEU A 199 4.85 -25.79 1.88
C LEU A 199 4.09 -26.22 0.62
N ARG A 200 3.46 -25.28 -0.11
CA ARG A 200 2.78 -25.59 -1.38
C ARG A 200 3.77 -26.01 -2.46
N LYS A 201 4.96 -25.39 -2.53
CA LYS A 201 6.01 -25.76 -3.49
C LYS A 201 6.55 -27.16 -3.19
N GLU A 202 6.76 -27.49 -1.91
CA GLU A 202 7.19 -28.82 -1.48
C GLU A 202 6.15 -29.89 -1.83
N GLN A 203 4.88 -29.66 -1.48
CA GLN A 203 3.78 -30.57 -1.81
C GLN A 203 3.61 -30.74 -3.33
N ALA A 204 3.73 -29.65 -4.10
CA ALA A 204 3.65 -29.72 -5.56
C ALA A 204 4.83 -30.54 -6.13
N ALA A 205 6.04 -30.34 -5.63
CA ALA A 205 7.20 -31.11 -6.05
C ALA A 205 7.07 -32.60 -5.72
N GLU A 206 6.54 -32.94 -4.53
CA GLU A 206 6.26 -34.31 -4.13
C GLU A 206 5.20 -34.96 -5.02
N ASN A 207 4.09 -34.26 -5.28
CA ASN A 207 3.04 -34.73 -6.19
C ASN A 207 3.56 -34.97 -7.61
N ILE A 208 4.44 -34.10 -8.11
CA ILE A 208 5.11 -34.29 -9.41
C ILE A 208 5.98 -35.55 -9.39
N LYS A 209 6.76 -35.78 -8.33
CA LYS A 209 7.58 -37.00 -8.18
C LYS A 209 6.72 -38.26 -8.19
N ILE A 210 5.65 -38.30 -7.40
CA ILE A 210 4.72 -39.44 -7.32
C ILE A 210 4.10 -39.72 -8.70
N HIS A 211 3.63 -38.67 -9.38
CA HIS A 211 3.01 -38.80 -10.69
C HIS A 211 4.01 -39.27 -11.76
N ASN A 212 5.25 -38.77 -11.73
CA ASN A 212 6.31 -39.21 -12.65
C ASN A 212 6.70 -40.67 -12.40
N ALA A 213 6.84 -41.09 -11.14
CA ALA A 213 7.10 -42.49 -10.79
C ALA A 213 5.98 -43.42 -11.27
N LYS A 214 4.71 -43.01 -11.09
CA LYS A 214 3.56 -43.76 -11.61
C LYS A 214 3.58 -43.87 -13.13
N LYS A 215 3.84 -42.76 -13.85
CA LYS A 215 3.96 -42.76 -15.31
C LYS A 215 5.11 -43.64 -15.81
N GLN A 216 6.25 -43.63 -15.12
CA GLN A 216 7.40 -44.43 -15.50
C GLN A 216 7.14 -45.93 -15.29
N SER A 217 6.63 -46.33 -14.11
CA SER A 217 6.24 -47.72 -13.84
C SER A 217 5.19 -48.22 -14.83
N GLU A 218 4.25 -47.36 -15.22
CA GLU A 218 3.24 -47.67 -16.22
C GLU A 218 3.83 -47.87 -17.63
N ARG A 219 4.81 -47.05 -18.01
CA ARG A 219 5.54 -47.20 -19.28
C ARG A 219 6.35 -48.49 -19.31
N GLU A 220 7.09 -48.77 -18.24
CA GLU A 220 7.88 -49.99 -18.09
C GLU A 220 7.00 -51.23 -18.16
N PHE A 221 5.84 -51.20 -17.50
CA PHE A 221 4.85 -52.27 -17.60
C PHE A 221 4.33 -52.43 -19.03
N ARG A 222 3.96 -51.35 -19.73
CA ARG A 222 3.52 -51.45 -21.14
C ARG A 222 4.61 -51.95 -22.07
N GLN A 223 5.86 -51.59 -21.82
CA GLN A 223 7.01 -52.06 -22.60
C GLN A 223 7.32 -53.53 -22.32
N SER A 224 7.11 -54.03 -21.10
CA SER A 224 7.26 -55.46 -20.83
C SER A 224 6.23 -56.29 -21.60
N LEU A 225 5.00 -55.77 -21.79
CA LEU A 225 3.97 -56.43 -22.59
C LEU A 225 4.35 -56.59 -24.06
N SER A 226 5.09 -55.64 -24.66
CA SER A 226 5.47 -55.74 -26.08
C SER A 226 6.47 -56.85 -26.39
N ASN A 227 7.15 -57.37 -25.36
CA ASN A 227 8.14 -58.43 -25.49
C ASN A 227 7.55 -59.84 -25.28
N LEU A 228 6.29 -59.93 -24.85
CA LEU A 228 5.62 -61.21 -24.61
C LEU A 228 5.09 -61.81 -25.91
N ASN A 229 5.12 -63.14 -26.01
CA ASN A 229 4.40 -63.84 -27.08
C ASN A 229 2.88 -63.87 -26.79
N ASN A 230 2.07 -64.22 -27.79
CA ASN A 230 0.59 -64.20 -27.67
C ASN A 230 0.10 -65.04 -26.47
N ASN A 231 0.66 -66.23 -26.25
CA ASN A 231 0.26 -67.11 -25.16
C ASN A 231 0.59 -66.52 -23.78
N GLU A 232 1.80 -65.96 -23.62
CA GLU A 232 2.23 -65.28 -22.40
C GLU A 232 1.39 -64.05 -22.10
N LEU A 233 1.10 -63.23 -23.12
CA LEU A 233 0.27 -62.03 -22.99
C LEU A 233 -1.15 -62.39 -22.52
N LEU A 234 -1.79 -63.37 -23.16
CA LEU A 234 -3.14 -63.80 -22.81
C LEU A 234 -3.20 -64.40 -21.39
N THR A 235 -2.18 -65.18 -21.02
CA THR A 235 -2.06 -65.73 -19.66
C THR A 235 -1.87 -64.63 -18.61
N LEU A 236 -1.07 -63.60 -18.92
CA LEU A 236 -0.89 -62.46 -18.04
C LEU A 236 -2.20 -61.70 -17.85
N ILE A 237 -2.92 -61.41 -18.94
CA ILE A 237 -4.18 -60.67 -18.89
C ILE A 237 -5.23 -61.44 -18.09
N SER A 238 -5.37 -62.74 -18.30
CA SER A 238 -6.33 -63.58 -17.58
C SER A 238 -6.06 -63.64 -16.06
N ASN A 239 -4.82 -63.37 -15.63
CA ASN A 239 -4.44 -63.39 -14.23
C ASN A 239 -4.32 -62.00 -13.59
N ASP A 240 -4.36 -60.90 -14.37
CA ASP A 240 -4.24 -59.55 -13.83
C ASP A 240 -5.57 -59.08 -13.22
N LYS A 241 -5.65 -59.14 -11.89
CA LYS A 241 -6.80 -58.64 -11.12
C LYS A 241 -6.79 -57.13 -10.87
N LYS A 242 -5.67 -56.45 -11.15
CA LYS A 242 -5.48 -55.02 -10.85
C LYS A 242 -5.96 -54.13 -11.99
N ARG A 243 -5.86 -54.60 -13.24
CA ARG A 243 -6.18 -53.79 -14.43
C ARG A 243 -7.37 -54.39 -15.18
N PRO A 244 -8.31 -53.54 -15.62
CA PRO A 244 -9.43 -54.03 -16.41
C PRO A 244 -8.96 -54.47 -17.80
N ILE A 245 -9.59 -55.48 -18.40
CA ILE A 245 -9.14 -56.06 -19.68
C ILE A 245 -9.01 -55.00 -20.81
N TYR A 246 -9.86 -53.97 -20.86
CA TYR A 246 -9.77 -52.92 -21.88
C TYR A 246 -8.47 -52.10 -21.82
N TYR A 247 -7.76 -52.13 -20.69
CA TYR A 247 -6.43 -51.54 -20.51
C TYR A 247 -5.42 -52.04 -21.55
N TYR A 248 -5.52 -53.32 -21.92
CA TYR A 248 -4.65 -54.05 -22.84
C TYR A 248 -5.12 -54.01 -24.29
N SER A 249 -6.07 -53.13 -24.62
CA SER A 249 -6.72 -53.09 -25.94
C SER A 249 -5.72 -52.98 -27.09
N ASN A 250 -4.67 -52.17 -26.95
CA ASN A 250 -3.68 -51.98 -28.01
C ASN A 250 -2.87 -53.25 -28.28
N GLU A 251 -2.45 -53.93 -27.22
CA GLU A 251 -1.66 -55.15 -27.26
C GLU A 251 -2.50 -56.30 -27.82
N LEU A 252 -3.75 -56.42 -27.36
CA LEU A 252 -4.71 -57.42 -27.81
C LEU A 252 -5.07 -57.29 -29.30
N ILE A 253 -5.27 -56.07 -29.79
CA ILE A 253 -5.67 -55.83 -31.20
C ILE A 253 -4.51 -56.08 -32.17
N ARG A 254 -3.26 -55.98 -31.71
CA ARG A 254 -2.05 -56.20 -32.53
C ARG A 254 -1.72 -57.68 -32.75
N MET A 255 -2.36 -58.59 -32.01
CA MET A 255 -2.15 -60.03 -32.18
C MET A 255 -2.58 -60.47 -33.58
N ASN A 256 -1.71 -61.23 -34.26
CA ASN A 256 -1.98 -61.81 -35.57
C ASN A 256 -1.62 -63.30 -35.53
N LYS A 257 -2.39 -64.13 -36.24
CA LYS A 257 -2.18 -65.59 -36.38
C LYS A 257 -2.11 -66.33 -35.05
N LEU A 258 -3.28 -66.60 -34.47
CA LEU A 258 -3.41 -67.30 -33.18
C LEU A 258 -3.35 -68.83 -33.35
N LYS A 259 -2.56 -69.49 -32.50
CA LYS A 259 -2.57 -70.96 -32.35
C LYS A 259 -3.87 -71.43 -31.67
N PRO A 260 -4.26 -72.71 -31.79
CA PRO A 260 -5.49 -73.23 -31.17
C PRO A 260 -5.61 -72.93 -29.67
N ASN A 261 -4.54 -73.15 -28.89
CA ASN A 261 -4.54 -72.87 -27.45
C ASN A 261 -4.68 -71.36 -27.14
N GLU A 262 -4.13 -70.49 -28.00
CA GLU A 262 -4.25 -69.04 -27.86
C GLU A 262 -5.69 -68.56 -28.19
N LYS A 263 -6.36 -69.20 -29.16
CA LYS A 263 -7.78 -68.95 -29.45
C LYS A 263 -8.67 -69.31 -28.26
N GLU A 264 -8.38 -70.40 -27.55
CA GLU A 264 -9.13 -70.78 -26.35
C GLU A 264 -8.97 -69.76 -25.22
N LEU A 265 -7.73 -69.31 -24.95
CA LEU A 265 -7.46 -68.28 -23.94
C LEU A 265 -8.12 -66.94 -24.29
N LEU A 266 -8.05 -66.53 -25.57
CA LEU A 266 -8.70 -65.30 -26.01
C LEU A 266 -10.23 -65.38 -25.88
N ASN A 267 -10.83 -66.55 -26.13
CA ASN A 267 -12.27 -66.76 -25.90
C ASN A 267 -12.65 -66.59 -24.42
N LYS A 268 -11.83 -67.08 -23.48
CA LYS A 268 -12.05 -66.87 -22.04
C LYS A 268 -12.05 -65.37 -21.70
N ILE A 269 -11.08 -64.62 -22.22
CA ILE A 269 -10.98 -63.15 -22.05
C ILE A 269 -12.20 -62.43 -22.67
N ILE A 270 -12.70 -62.86 -23.82
CA ILE A 270 -13.90 -62.30 -24.46
C ILE A 270 -15.16 -62.52 -23.64
N VAL A 271 -15.28 -63.67 -22.98
CA VAL A 271 -16.39 -63.98 -22.06
C VAL A 271 -16.32 -63.06 -20.85
N GLU A 272 -15.15 -62.90 -20.23
CA GLU A 272 -14.95 -62.00 -19.10
C GLU A 272 -15.24 -60.52 -19.46
N LEU A 273 -14.87 -60.08 -20.66
CA LEU A 273 -15.26 -58.76 -21.19
C LEU A 273 -16.78 -58.57 -21.31
N GLY A 274 -17.52 -59.67 -21.55
CA GLY A 274 -18.98 -59.67 -21.63
C GLY A 274 -19.67 -59.45 -20.28
N LEU A 275 -19.01 -59.77 -19.18
CA LEU A 275 -19.55 -59.58 -17.83
C LEU A 275 -19.45 -58.13 -17.35
N ASN A 276 -18.53 -57.33 -17.92
CA ASN A 276 -18.26 -55.94 -17.55
C ASN A 276 -18.65 -54.97 -18.69
N GLU A 277 -19.94 -54.64 -18.79
CA GLU A 277 -20.56 -53.89 -19.90
C GLU A 277 -20.22 -52.37 -19.97
N THR A 278 -18.94 -52.00 -20.09
CA THR A 278 -18.59 -50.62 -20.48
C THR A 278 -18.62 -50.44 -22.00
N LYS A 279 -18.85 -49.21 -22.50
CA LYS A 279 -18.77 -48.89 -23.94
C LYS A 279 -17.40 -49.29 -24.55
N GLN A 280 -16.33 -49.18 -23.77
CA GLN A 280 -14.98 -49.59 -24.17
C GLN A 280 -14.87 -51.12 -24.26
N SER A 281 -15.38 -51.87 -23.28
CA SER A 281 -15.43 -53.34 -23.30
C SER A 281 -16.20 -53.86 -24.53
N LYS A 282 -17.37 -53.28 -24.84
CA LYS A 282 -18.19 -53.65 -26.01
C LYS A 282 -17.42 -53.43 -27.32
N ARG A 283 -16.70 -52.30 -27.45
CA ARG A 283 -15.88 -52.00 -28.63
C ARG A 283 -14.71 -52.98 -28.78
N LEU A 284 -13.97 -53.24 -27.71
CA LEU A 284 -12.84 -54.16 -27.73
C LEU A 284 -13.30 -55.58 -28.05
N LYS A 285 -14.38 -56.07 -27.43
CA LYS A 285 -14.97 -57.39 -27.71
C LYS A 285 -15.26 -57.58 -29.20
N LYS A 286 -15.88 -56.59 -29.84
CA LYS A 286 -16.16 -56.63 -31.28
C LYS A 286 -14.89 -56.68 -32.14
N GLN A 287 -13.81 -56.03 -31.70
CA GLN A 287 -12.52 -56.07 -32.40
C GLN A 287 -11.83 -57.43 -32.23
N LEU A 288 -11.89 -58.02 -31.03
CA LEU A 288 -11.28 -59.33 -30.75
C LEU A 288 -11.97 -60.48 -31.48
N LEU A 289 -13.31 -60.47 -31.59
CA LEU A 289 -14.05 -61.47 -32.35
C LEU A 289 -13.59 -61.54 -33.81
N LYS A 290 -13.32 -60.39 -34.44
CA LYS A 290 -12.78 -60.30 -35.80
C LYS A 290 -11.37 -60.87 -35.95
N ILE A 291 -10.59 -60.95 -34.86
CA ILE A 291 -9.24 -61.53 -34.87
C ILE A 291 -9.32 -63.05 -34.80
N ILE A 292 -10.31 -63.60 -34.08
CA ILE A 292 -10.53 -65.05 -33.97
C ILE A 292 -11.04 -65.66 -35.29
N GLU A 293 -11.89 -64.92 -36.00
CA GLU A 293 -12.48 -65.29 -37.29
C GLU A 293 -11.47 -65.28 -38.45
N LYS A 294 -10.29 -64.66 -38.26
CA LYS A 294 -9.15 -64.72 -39.19
C LYS A 294 -8.25 -65.92 -38.94
#